data_AF-A0A178ELR6-F1
#
_entry.id   AF-A0A178ELR6-F1
#
_cell.length_a   1.000
_cell.length_b   1.000
_cell.length_c   1.000
_cell.angle_alpha   90.00
_cell.angle_beta   90.00
_cell.angle_gamma   90.00
#
_symmetry.space_group_name_H-M   'P 1'
#
loop_
_entity.id
_entity.type
_entity.pdbx_description
1 polymer ?
#
loop_
_entity_poly.entity_id
_entity_poly.type
_entity_poly.pdbx_seq_one_letter_code
_entity_poly.pdbx_strand_id
1 'polypeptide(L)'
;MSSNEAISHSIGSAHAPPTSLSSWLCTRVEEERLAFEQNTYTPPPRSLIDRFNKLLQDDEVVSSGRSSVRRRARHVAAEIYQKIGPDVLLLVVIVVKSIDKLKDLERESPLIDQLQLWWSQKAHPPSLSIFRNLLVLQKREVPQISHYQRVVLEFGMRATYIDPPQPDIS
;
A
#
# COMPACT_ATOMS: atom_id res chain seq x y z
N MET A 1 -41.96 43.39 -30.70
CA MET A 1 -40.88 42.40 -30.88
C MET A 1 -39.56 43.06 -30.51
N SER A 2 -39.05 42.79 -29.31
CA SER A 2 -37.63 42.90 -28.96
C SER A 2 -37.47 42.33 -27.56
N SER A 3 -36.94 41.12 -27.53
CA SER A 3 -36.61 40.35 -26.35
C SER A 3 -35.37 40.96 -25.70
N ASN A 4 -35.43 41.27 -24.41
CA ASN A 4 -34.24 41.43 -23.59
C ASN A 4 -34.10 40.17 -22.74
N GLU A 5 -33.20 39.29 -23.18
CA GLU A 5 -32.81 38.07 -22.49
C GLU A 5 -31.96 38.37 -21.25
N ALA A 6 -32.07 37.45 -20.31
CA ALA A 6 -31.59 37.51 -18.95
C ALA A 6 -30.06 37.39 -18.86
N ILE A 7 -29.47 38.22 -17.99
CA ILE A 7 -28.14 37.97 -17.44
C ILE A 7 -28.34 37.25 -16.11
N SER A 8 -28.17 35.92 -16.14
CA SER A 8 -28.02 35.10 -14.93
C SER A 8 -26.53 34.81 -14.71
N HIS A 9 -25.87 35.63 -13.90
CA HIS A 9 -24.68 35.21 -13.17
C HIS A 9 -25.12 34.79 -11.78
N SER A 10 -25.08 33.51 -11.46
CA SER A 10 -24.74 33.10 -10.10
C SER A 10 -24.03 31.76 -10.09
N ILE A 11 -22.84 31.87 -9.52
CA ILE A 11 -21.79 30.89 -9.35
C ILE A 11 -22.30 29.85 -8.35
N GLY A 12 -22.42 28.63 -8.82
CA GLY A 12 -22.68 27.45 -8.00
C GLY A 12 -21.85 26.29 -8.52
N SER A 13 -20.56 26.52 -8.81
CA SER A 13 -19.62 25.45 -9.07
C SER A 13 -19.41 24.72 -7.75
N ALA A 14 -20.29 23.75 -7.49
CA ALA A 14 -20.12 22.77 -6.44
C ALA A 14 -18.73 22.15 -6.67
N HIS A 15 -17.78 22.57 -5.84
CA HIS A 15 -16.46 21.99 -5.75
C HIS A 15 -16.66 20.60 -5.14
N ALA A 16 -17.12 19.65 -5.95
CA ALA A 16 -16.98 18.25 -5.62
C ALA A 16 -15.48 18.04 -5.37
N PRO A 17 -15.07 17.49 -4.21
CA PRO A 17 -13.68 17.14 -4.03
C PRO A 17 -13.29 16.18 -5.16
N PRO A 18 -12.08 16.25 -5.72
CA PRO A 18 -11.63 15.24 -6.68
C PRO A 18 -11.40 13.92 -5.93
N THR A 19 -12.49 13.24 -5.55
CA THR A 19 -12.51 11.89 -4.96
C THR A 19 -12.72 10.83 -6.03
N SER A 20 -12.35 11.11 -7.27
CA SER A 20 -12.25 10.04 -8.28
C SER A 20 -10.87 9.42 -8.16
N LEU A 21 -10.79 8.27 -7.49
CA LEU A 21 -9.67 7.34 -7.62
C LEU A 21 -9.68 6.80 -9.06
N SER A 22 -9.24 7.61 -10.01
CA SER A 22 -9.35 7.31 -11.44
C SER A 22 -8.32 6.27 -11.89
N SER A 23 -7.22 6.10 -11.15
CA SER A 23 -6.31 4.99 -11.38
C SER A 23 -6.90 3.68 -10.85
N TRP A 24 -6.88 2.66 -11.71
CA TRP A 24 -7.23 1.28 -11.36
C TRP A 24 -6.49 0.80 -10.10
N LEU A 25 -5.25 1.28 -9.88
CA LEU A 25 -4.45 0.92 -8.71
C LEU A 25 -5.08 1.48 -7.44
N CYS A 26 -5.46 2.75 -7.43
CA CYS A 26 -6.07 3.40 -6.28
C CYS A 26 -7.37 2.71 -5.85
N THR A 27 -8.22 2.30 -6.82
CA THR A 27 -9.43 1.51 -6.54
C THR A 27 -9.09 0.18 -5.86
N ARG A 28 -8.12 -0.57 -6.40
CA ARG A 28 -7.70 -1.86 -5.83
C ARG A 28 -7.02 -1.73 -4.47
N VAL A 29 -6.24 -0.67 -4.28
CA VAL A 29 -5.61 -0.36 -3.00
C VAL A 29 -6.65 0.00 -1.94
N GLU A 30 -7.74 0.70 -2.30
CA GLU A 30 -8.87 0.95 -1.39
C GLU A 30 -9.62 -0.34 -1.03
N GLU A 31 -9.86 -1.23 -2.00
CA GLU A 31 -10.48 -2.53 -1.73
C GLU A 31 -9.68 -3.34 -0.71
N GLU A 32 -8.36 -3.41 -0.88
CA GLU A 32 -7.47 -4.09 0.08
C GLU A 32 -7.48 -3.37 1.44
N ARG A 33 -7.41 -2.03 1.48
CA ARG A 33 -7.52 -1.26 2.74
C ARG A 33 -8.80 -1.60 3.49
N LEU A 34 -9.94 -1.67 2.79
CA LEU A 34 -11.23 -2.03 3.35
C LEU A 34 -11.23 -3.48 3.87
N ALA A 35 -10.57 -4.41 3.19
CA ALA A 35 -10.43 -5.78 3.69
C ALA A 35 -9.62 -5.84 5.00
N PHE A 36 -8.59 -4.99 5.14
CA PHE A 36 -7.84 -4.85 6.40
C PHE A 36 -8.69 -4.21 7.51
N GLU A 37 -9.51 -3.21 7.17
CA GLU A 37 -10.44 -2.56 8.09
C GLU A 37 -11.51 -3.52 8.62
N GLN A 38 -12.04 -4.38 7.74
CA GLN A 38 -13.07 -5.37 8.05
C GLN A 38 -12.52 -6.69 8.61
N ASN A 39 -11.19 -6.81 8.73
CA ASN A 39 -10.51 -8.04 9.13
C ASN A 39 -10.86 -9.26 8.23
N THR A 40 -11.11 -9.01 6.95
CA THR A 40 -11.42 -10.00 5.90
C THR A 40 -10.26 -10.19 4.92
N TYR A 41 -9.12 -9.55 5.16
CA TYR A 41 -7.93 -9.64 4.33
C TYR A 41 -7.37 -11.06 4.26
N THR A 42 -6.75 -11.38 3.13
CA THR A 42 -5.91 -12.59 3.00
C THR A 42 -4.46 -12.18 3.24
N PRO A 43 -3.74 -12.82 4.19
CA PRO A 43 -2.34 -12.53 4.41
C PRO A 43 -1.52 -12.68 3.11
N PRO A 44 -0.60 -11.75 2.81
CA PRO A 44 0.25 -11.87 1.63
C PRO A 44 1.12 -13.12 1.71
N PRO A 45 1.31 -13.86 0.61
CA PRO A 45 2.22 -15.00 0.59
C PRO A 45 3.64 -14.59 1.00
N ARG A 46 4.30 -15.39 1.82
CA ARG A 46 5.69 -15.13 2.24
C ARG A 46 6.65 -14.95 1.06
N SER A 47 6.48 -15.73 0.00
CA SER A 47 7.28 -15.62 -1.23
C SER A 47 7.11 -14.30 -1.97
N LEU A 48 5.96 -13.64 -1.82
CA LEU A 48 5.74 -12.28 -2.33
C LEU A 48 6.53 -11.27 -1.50
N ILE A 49 6.42 -11.34 -0.18
CA ILE A 49 7.14 -10.46 0.75
C ILE A 49 8.65 -10.59 0.56
N ASP A 50 9.19 -11.81 0.55
CA ASP A 50 10.62 -12.07 0.37
C ASP A 50 11.15 -11.51 -0.95
N ARG A 51 10.34 -11.62 -2.02
CA ARG A 51 10.70 -11.08 -3.35
C ARG A 51 10.82 -9.56 -3.33
N PHE A 52 9.88 -8.86 -2.70
CA PHE A 52 9.94 -7.41 -2.61
C PHE A 52 11.00 -6.94 -1.61
N ASN A 53 11.27 -7.67 -0.52
CA ASN A 53 12.41 -7.38 0.35
C ASN A 53 13.75 -7.48 -0.39
N LYS A 54 13.96 -8.54 -1.19
CA LYS A 54 15.14 -8.65 -2.04
C LYS A 54 15.27 -7.49 -3.04
N LEU A 55 14.15 -6.99 -3.56
CA LEU A 55 14.13 -5.80 -4.41
C LEU A 55 14.57 -4.55 -3.63
N LEU A 56 14.07 -4.36 -2.40
CA LEU A 56 14.38 -3.21 -1.53
C LEU A 56 15.79 -3.26 -0.93
N GLN A 57 16.39 -4.45 -0.79
CA GLN A 57 17.72 -4.64 -0.19
C GLN A 57 18.86 -4.68 -1.22
N ASP A 58 18.52 -4.78 -2.52
CA ASP A 58 19.49 -4.88 -3.64
C ASP A 58 20.38 -6.14 -3.60
N ASP A 59 19.92 -7.20 -2.93
CA ASP A 59 20.74 -8.37 -2.62
C ASP A 59 20.94 -9.33 -3.82
N GLU A 60 20.57 -8.97 -5.05
CA GLU A 60 20.67 -9.87 -6.22
C GLU A 60 21.46 -9.25 -7.39
N VAL A 61 22.58 -9.91 -7.73
CA VAL A 61 23.32 -9.67 -8.98
C VAL A 61 22.50 -10.22 -10.15
N VAL A 62 22.11 -9.35 -11.08
CA VAL A 62 21.25 -9.72 -12.23
C VAL A 62 21.81 -9.19 -13.55
N SER A 63 21.36 -9.79 -14.67
CA SER A 63 21.68 -9.32 -16.02
C SER A 63 21.20 -7.88 -16.27
N SER A 64 21.83 -7.18 -17.23
CA SER A 64 21.61 -5.75 -17.51
C SER A 64 20.13 -5.36 -17.72
N GLY A 65 19.36 -6.13 -18.48
CA GLY A 65 17.93 -5.87 -18.70
C GLY A 65 17.09 -6.02 -17.43
N ARG A 66 17.37 -7.06 -16.64
CA ARG A 66 16.70 -7.29 -15.34
C ARG A 66 17.12 -6.25 -14.30
N SER A 67 18.34 -5.74 -14.39
CA SER A 67 18.84 -4.63 -13.57
C SER A 67 18.03 -3.35 -13.80
N SER A 68 17.73 -3.01 -15.07
CA SER A 68 16.90 -1.83 -15.40
C SER A 68 15.48 -1.92 -14.83
N VAL A 69 14.82 -3.08 -15.00
CA VAL A 69 13.48 -3.34 -14.44
C VAL A 69 13.49 -3.19 -12.91
N ARG A 70 14.45 -3.84 -12.24
CA ARG A 70 14.56 -3.78 -10.78
C ARG A 70 14.85 -2.37 -10.29
N ARG A 71 15.75 -1.64 -10.96
CA ARG A 71 16.10 -0.25 -10.58
C ARG A 71 14.86 0.65 -10.57
N ARG A 72 14.04 0.59 -11.62
CA ARG A 72 12.81 1.39 -11.73
C ARG A 72 11.74 0.96 -10.73
N ALA A 73 11.49 -0.34 -10.59
CA ALA A 73 10.57 -0.85 -9.57
C ALA A 73 11.01 -0.42 -8.17
N ARG A 74 12.30 -0.53 -7.85
CA ARG A 74 12.88 -0.08 -6.59
C ARG A 74 12.69 1.42 -6.39
N HIS A 75 12.87 2.23 -7.43
CA HIS A 75 12.63 3.66 -7.36
C HIS A 75 11.18 3.95 -6.95
N VAL A 76 10.20 3.35 -7.62
CA VAL A 76 8.77 3.48 -7.27
C VAL A 76 8.50 3.03 -5.83
N ALA A 77 8.99 1.85 -5.44
CA ALA A 77 8.77 1.35 -4.08
C ALA A 77 9.41 2.23 -3.01
N ALA A 78 10.61 2.76 -3.27
CA ALA A 78 11.30 3.68 -2.38
C ALA A 78 10.54 5.00 -2.26
N GLU A 79 10.02 5.54 -3.37
CA GLU A 79 9.21 6.75 -3.35
C GLU A 79 7.93 6.56 -2.53
N ILE A 80 7.19 5.47 -2.73
CA ILE A 80 5.96 5.18 -1.96
C ILE A 80 6.30 5.06 -0.47
N TYR A 81 7.34 4.30 -0.13
CA TYR A 81 7.74 4.12 1.27
C TYR A 81 8.15 5.43 1.93
N GLN A 82 8.96 6.26 1.24
CA GLN A 82 9.51 7.49 1.81
C GLN A 82 8.49 8.62 1.88
N LYS A 83 7.63 8.76 0.86
CA LYS A 83 6.67 9.87 0.77
C LYS A 83 5.35 9.59 1.48
N ILE A 84 4.92 8.32 1.50
CA ILE A 84 3.58 7.94 1.99
C ILE A 84 3.69 7.02 3.20
N GLY A 85 4.51 5.97 3.10
CA GLY A 85 4.80 5.08 4.21
C GLY A 85 4.76 3.58 3.86
N PRO A 86 5.19 2.73 4.80
CA PRO A 86 5.26 1.27 4.60
C PRO A 86 3.88 0.62 4.46
N ASP A 87 2.84 1.17 5.09
CA ASP A 87 1.48 0.62 5.03
C ASP A 87 0.93 0.68 3.59
N VAL A 88 1.11 1.82 2.92
CA VAL A 88 0.69 1.99 1.53
C VAL A 88 1.56 1.17 0.59
N LEU A 89 2.88 1.07 0.85
CA LEU A 89 3.73 0.18 0.07
C LEU A 89 3.23 -1.28 0.17
N LEU A 90 2.87 -1.74 1.36
CA LEU A 90 2.34 -3.09 1.57
C LEU A 90 1.08 -3.32 0.74
N LEU A 91 0.11 -2.40 0.79
CA LEU A 91 -1.12 -2.49 0.00
C LEU A 91 -0.81 -2.53 -1.51
N VAL A 92 0.09 -1.67 -1.99
CA VAL A 92 0.50 -1.65 -3.40
C VAL A 92 1.14 -2.99 -3.78
N VAL A 93 2.03 -3.55 -2.95
CA VAL A 93 2.67 -4.84 -3.20
C VAL A 93 1.64 -5.99 -3.28
N ILE A 94 0.65 -5.99 -2.38
CA ILE A 94 -0.46 -6.96 -2.38
C ILE A 94 -1.27 -6.87 -3.66
N VAL A 95 -1.53 -5.66 -4.15
CA VAL A 95 -2.29 -5.42 -5.39
C VAL A 95 -1.49 -5.80 -6.63
N VAL A 96 -0.25 -5.31 -6.76
CA VAL A 96 0.54 -5.49 -8.00
C VAL A 96 1.13 -6.90 -8.13
N LYS A 97 1.50 -7.54 -7.02
CA LYS A 97 2.03 -8.93 -6.93
C LYS A 97 3.31 -9.23 -7.75
N SER A 98 3.82 -8.27 -8.55
CA SER A 98 4.94 -8.44 -9.46
C SER A 98 5.83 -7.19 -9.52
N ILE A 99 7.14 -7.42 -9.63
CA ILE A 99 8.15 -6.35 -9.81
C ILE A 99 7.93 -5.63 -11.14
N ASP A 100 7.57 -6.35 -12.21
CA ASP A 100 7.32 -5.74 -13.52
C ASP A 100 6.14 -4.77 -13.49
N LYS A 101 5.05 -5.15 -12.79
CA LYS A 101 3.89 -4.27 -12.62
C LYS A 101 4.23 -3.06 -11.75
N LEU A 102 5.01 -3.24 -10.69
CA LEU A 102 5.49 -2.14 -9.85
C LEU A 102 6.34 -1.15 -10.68
N LYS A 103 7.19 -1.66 -11.58
CA LYS A 103 7.99 -0.85 -12.50
C LYS A 103 7.11 -0.01 -13.43
N ASP A 104 6.02 -0.56 -13.93
CA ASP A 104 5.13 0.14 -14.86
C ASP A 104 4.40 1.33 -14.22
N LEU A 105 4.25 1.33 -12.90
CA LEU A 105 3.70 2.47 -12.14
C LEU A 105 4.56 3.73 -12.23
N GLU A 106 5.85 3.63 -12.56
CA GLU A 106 6.73 4.78 -12.82
C GLU A 106 6.15 5.70 -13.92
N ARG A 107 5.39 5.12 -14.86
CA ARG A 107 4.80 5.85 -15.99
C ARG A 107 3.45 6.47 -15.66
N GLU A 108 2.83 6.08 -14.56
CA GLU A 108 1.55 6.62 -14.11
C GLU A 108 1.80 7.92 -13.35
N SER A 109 2.16 9.01 -14.03
CA SER A 109 2.10 10.34 -13.41
C SER A 109 0.65 10.82 -13.40
N PRO A 110 0.06 11.30 -12.28
CA PRO A 110 0.65 11.61 -10.96
C PRO A 110 0.26 10.61 -9.84
N LEU A 111 0.59 9.32 -9.99
CA LEU A 111 0.14 8.25 -9.09
C LEU A 111 0.58 8.45 -7.63
N ILE A 112 1.83 8.86 -7.40
CA ILE A 112 2.34 9.04 -6.03
C ILE A 112 1.54 10.12 -5.30
N ASP A 113 1.26 11.24 -5.97
CA ASP A 113 0.48 12.34 -5.38
C ASP A 113 -0.98 11.92 -5.15
N GLN A 114 -1.56 11.12 -6.07
CA GLN A 114 -2.91 10.57 -5.89
C GLN A 114 -2.98 9.61 -4.71
N LEU A 115 -2.01 8.71 -4.56
CA LEU A 115 -1.93 7.78 -3.42
C LEU A 115 -1.71 8.54 -2.11
N GLN A 116 -0.87 9.58 -2.11
CA GLN A 116 -0.62 10.40 -0.93
C GLN A 116 -1.89 11.14 -0.51
N LEU A 117 -2.57 11.80 -1.45
CA LEU A 117 -3.82 12.51 -1.19
C LEU A 117 -4.90 11.54 -0.70
N TRP A 118 -5.07 10.40 -1.37
CA TRP A 118 -6.00 9.36 -0.96
C TRP A 118 -5.71 8.88 0.47
N TRP A 119 -4.47 8.52 0.77
CA TRP A 119 -4.10 7.98 2.08
C TRP A 119 -4.32 8.98 3.21
N SER A 120 -4.13 10.28 2.95
CA SER A 120 -4.39 11.35 3.93
C SER A 120 -5.86 11.50 4.31
N GLN A 121 -6.79 11.00 3.48
CA GLN A 121 -8.24 11.16 3.66
C GLN A 121 -8.91 9.90 4.24
N LYS A 122 -8.16 8.80 4.41
CA LYS A 122 -8.71 7.50 4.79
C LYS A 122 -8.35 7.13 6.22
N ALA A 123 -9.18 6.30 6.83
CA ALA A 123 -8.83 5.63 8.08
C ALA A 123 -7.65 4.68 7.83
N HIS A 124 -6.73 4.56 8.79
CA HIS A 124 -5.56 3.71 8.73
C HIS A 124 -5.80 2.46 9.59
N PRO A 125 -6.18 1.31 9.00
CA PRO A 125 -6.49 0.10 9.76
C PRO A 125 -5.32 -0.31 10.67
N PRO A 126 -5.54 -0.52 11.99
CA PRO A 126 -4.50 -0.96 12.91
C PRO A 126 -3.88 -2.29 12.49
N SER A 127 -4.64 -3.15 11.82
CA SER A 127 -4.18 -4.44 11.28
C SER A 127 -3.03 -4.29 10.28
N LEU A 128 -2.95 -3.20 9.50
CA LEU A 128 -1.82 -2.94 8.60
C LEU A 128 -0.51 -2.76 9.36
N SER A 129 -0.57 -2.18 10.57
CA SER A 129 0.62 -1.96 11.39
C SER A 129 1.32 -3.27 11.81
N ILE A 130 0.58 -4.38 11.85
CA ILE A 130 1.12 -5.72 12.13
C ILE A 130 2.02 -6.19 10.97
N PHE A 131 1.67 -5.84 9.73
CA PHE A 131 2.33 -6.33 8.53
C PHE A 131 3.31 -5.33 7.91
N ARG A 132 3.27 -4.05 8.29
CA ARG A 132 4.14 -3.03 7.70
C ARG A 132 5.62 -3.31 7.87
N ASN A 133 5.99 -3.96 8.97
CA ASN A 133 7.37 -4.36 9.27
C ASN A 133 7.88 -5.50 8.37
N LEU A 134 7.01 -6.10 7.56
CA LEU A 134 7.39 -7.12 6.60
C LEU A 134 8.17 -6.55 5.42
N LEU A 135 8.05 -5.24 5.11
CA LEU A 135 8.80 -4.59 4.04
C LEU A 135 9.89 -3.69 4.62
N VAL A 136 11.15 -3.96 4.27
CA VAL A 136 12.32 -3.28 4.86
C VAL A 136 13.13 -2.58 3.78
N LEU A 137 13.26 -1.26 3.88
CA LEU A 137 13.87 -0.43 2.83
C LEU A 137 15.42 -0.43 2.82
N GLN A 138 16.09 -1.02 3.81
CA GLN A 138 17.56 -1.12 3.88
C GLN A 138 18.01 -2.33 4.69
N LYS A 139 19.26 -2.76 4.51
CA LYS A 139 19.95 -3.81 5.28
C LYS A 139 20.27 -3.31 6.69
N ARG A 140 19.26 -3.07 7.51
CA ARG A 140 19.38 -3.13 8.98
C ARG A 140 18.86 -4.49 9.41
N GLU A 141 19.49 -5.05 10.44
CA GLU A 141 19.28 -6.39 10.98
C GLU A 141 17.85 -6.86 10.77
N VAL A 142 17.72 -8.06 10.18
CA VAL A 142 16.48 -8.78 9.94
C VAL A 142 15.49 -8.43 11.05
N PRO A 143 14.34 -7.79 10.74
CA PRO A 143 13.32 -7.61 11.77
C PRO A 143 13.08 -9.00 12.34
N GLN A 144 13.30 -9.17 13.64
CA GLN A 144 12.85 -10.36 14.34
C GLN A 144 11.33 -10.40 14.17
N ILE A 145 10.87 -11.02 13.08
CA ILE A 145 9.46 -11.27 12.81
C ILE A 145 9.00 -12.00 14.06
N SER A 146 8.15 -11.36 14.85
CA SER A 146 7.73 -11.93 16.12
C SER A 146 7.10 -13.29 15.86
N HIS A 147 7.17 -14.20 16.82
CA HIS A 147 6.54 -15.53 16.68
C HIS A 147 5.10 -15.41 16.17
N TYR A 148 4.38 -14.38 16.63
CA TYR A 148 3.03 -14.04 16.19
C TYR A 148 2.94 -13.70 14.69
N GLN A 149 3.80 -12.82 14.17
CA GLN A 149 3.83 -12.50 12.74
C GLN A 149 4.22 -13.71 11.89
N ARG A 150 5.10 -14.59 12.40
CA ARG A 150 5.47 -15.84 11.73
C ARG A 150 4.27 -16.80 11.65
N VAL A 151 3.52 -16.97 12.75
CA VAL A 151 2.33 -17.82 12.79
C VAL A 151 1.24 -17.31 11.83
N VAL A 152 1.03 -15.99 11.75
CA VAL A 152 0.05 -15.39 10.84
C VAL A 152 0.42 -15.62 9.36
N LEU A 153 1.71 -15.52 9.02
CA LEU A 153 2.20 -15.77 7.66
C LEU A 153 2.26 -17.26 7.28
N GLU A 154 2.54 -18.15 8.22
CA GLU A 154 2.67 -19.60 7.97
C GLU A 154 1.34 -20.34 7.99
N PHE A 155 0.38 -19.90 8.80
CA PHE A 155 -0.86 -20.64 9.02
C PHE A 155 -2.13 -19.91 8.55
N GLY A 156 -2.02 -18.68 8.03
CA GLY A 156 -3.16 -17.93 7.49
C GLY A 156 -4.32 -17.78 8.48
N MET A 157 -4.03 -17.86 9.79
CA MET A 157 -5.07 -17.93 10.81
C MET A 157 -5.69 -16.56 11.03
N ARG A 158 -7.03 -16.51 10.88
CA ARG A 158 -7.88 -15.49 11.50
C ARG A 158 -7.47 -15.37 12.97
N ALA A 159 -6.91 -14.23 13.36
CA ALA A 159 -6.66 -13.94 14.75
C ALA A 159 -8.02 -13.85 15.49
N THR A 160 -8.50 -14.96 16.03
CA THR A 160 -9.41 -14.91 17.16
C THR A 160 -8.58 -14.42 18.34
N TYR A 161 -8.93 -13.24 18.83
CA TYR A 161 -8.35 -12.62 20.02
C TYR A 161 -8.44 -13.62 21.19
N ILE A 162 -7.32 -14.26 21.52
CA ILE A 162 -7.19 -15.02 22.77
C ILE A 162 -6.67 -14.02 23.78
N ASP A 163 -7.52 -13.69 24.74
CA ASP A 163 -7.21 -12.82 25.86
C ASP A 163 -5.91 -13.29 26.54
N PRO A 164 -4.91 -12.43 26.75
CA PRO A 164 -3.70 -12.83 27.46
C PRO A 164 -4.08 -13.28 28.88
N PRO A 165 -3.51 -14.39 29.38
CA PRO A 165 -3.75 -14.84 30.75
C PRO A 165 -3.36 -13.71 31.70
N GLN A 166 -4.31 -13.29 32.52
CA GLN A 166 -4.07 -12.32 33.58
C GLN A 166 -3.01 -12.88 34.52
N PRO A 167 -1.99 -12.09 34.90
CA PRO A 167 -1.01 -12.56 35.86
C PRO A 167 -1.71 -12.82 37.20
N ASP A 168 -1.58 -14.05 37.70
CA ASP A 168 -1.99 -14.41 39.05
C ASP A 168 -1.24 -13.52 40.04
N ILE A 169 -1.98 -12.65 40.73
CA ILE A 169 -1.47 -11.86 41.83
C ILE A 169 -1.64 -12.75 43.07
N SER A 170 -0.55 -13.37 43.52
CA SER A 170 -0.42 -13.98 44.84
C SER A 170 0.69 -13.29 45.61
#